data_AF-A0A7K2QE31-F1
#
_entry.id   AF-A0A7K2QE31-F1
#
_cell.length_a   1.000
_cell.length_b   1.000
_cell.length_c   1.000
_cell.angle_alpha   90.00
_cell.angle_beta   90.00
_cell.angle_gamma   90.00
#
_symmetry.space_group_name_H-M   'P 1'
#
loop_
_entity.id
_entity.type
_entity.pdbx_description
1 polymer ?
#
loop_
_entity_poly.entity_id
_entity_poly.type
_entity_poly.pdbx_seq_one_letter_code
_entity_poly.pdbx_strand_id
1 'polypeptide(L)' 'MTTTPLRKDAARNWERIIAVARGLVDQGTALQLNDVARRAGLGVGTVYRHFATPEALLESVATPCLEDLTAHAERALT' A
#
# COMPACT_ATOMS: atom_id res chain seq x y z
N MET A 1 -4.35 -28.52 15.01
CA MET A 1 -4.16 -27.07 15.27
C MET A 1 -3.60 -26.44 14.00
N THR A 2 -4.47 -25.99 13.09
CA THR A 2 -4.07 -25.45 11.79
C THR A 2 -3.48 -24.05 11.97
N THR A 3 -2.15 -23.96 11.95
CA THR A 3 -1.38 -22.71 11.99
C THR A 3 -1.47 -21.98 10.65
N THR A 4 -2.64 -21.44 10.34
CA THR A 4 -2.73 -20.37 9.33
C THR A 4 -3.66 -19.25 9.79
N PRO A 5 -3.18 -18.30 10.61
CA PRO A 5 -3.89 -17.03 10.75
C PRO A 5 -3.04 -15.77 10.45
N LEU A 6 -1.78 -15.72 10.90
CA LEU A 6 -1.00 -14.46 10.92
C LEU A 6 -0.59 -13.92 9.55
N ARG A 7 -0.12 -14.77 8.62
CA ARG A 7 0.30 -14.30 7.28
C ARG A 7 -0.89 -13.77 6.46
N LYS A 8 -2.06 -14.40 6.61
CA LYS A 8 -3.29 -14.00 5.92
C LYS A 8 -3.82 -12.67 6.46
N ASP A 9 -3.74 -12.47 7.77
CA ASP A 9 -4.07 -11.19 8.41
C ASP A 9 -3.12 -10.07 7.97
N ALA A 10 -1.81 -10.33 7.95
CA ALA A 10 -0.82 -9.36 7.49
C ALA A 10 -1.07 -8.95 6.02
N ALA A 11 -1.40 -9.89 5.14
CA ALA A 11 -1.72 -9.61 3.74
C ALA A 11 -2.97 -8.71 3.61
N ARG A 12 -4.06 -9.04 4.31
CA ARG A 12 -5.28 -8.21 4.30
C ARG A 12 -5.07 -6.81 4.87
N ASN A 13 -4.24 -6.69 5.92
CA ASN A 13 -3.91 -5.39 6.47
C ASN A 13 -3.09 -4.56 5.47
N TRP A 14 -2.14 -5.18 4.79
CA TRP A 14 -1.37 -4.53 3.73
C TRP A 14 -2.28 -4.05 2.59
N GLU A 15 -3.18 -4.89 2.09
CA GLU A 15 -4.17 -4.52 1.05
C GLU A 15 -5.02 -3.32 1.47
N ARG A 16 -5.52 -3.30 2.71
CA ARG A 16 -6.29 -2.17 3.26
C ARG A 16 -5.48 -0.89 3.32
N ILE A 17 -4.23 -0.97 3.76
CA ILE A 17 -3.33 0.19 3.81
C ILE A 17 -3.12 0.77 2.41
N ILE A 18 -2.82 -0.08 1.43
CA ILE A 18 -2.59 0.34 0.04
C ILE A 18 -3.86 0.94 -0.57
N ALA A 19 -5.04 0.35 -0.36
CA ALA A 19 -6.29 0.86 -0.89
C ALA A 19 -6.62 2.27 -0.36
N VAL A 20 -6.44 2.50 0.94
CA VAL A 20 -6.63 3.82 1.57
C VAL A 20 -5.60 4.82 1.06
N ALA A 21 -4.33 4.42 0.97
CA ALA A 21 -3.25 5.29 0.50
C ALA A 21 -3.46 5.71 -0.96
N ARG A 22 -3.89 4.79 -1.84
CA ARG A 22 -4.28 5.11 -3.22
C ARG A 22 -5.37 6.17 -3.26
N GLY A 23 -6.45 5.99 -2.51
CA GLY A 23 -7.54 6.96 -2.47
C GLY A 23 -7.10 8.36 -2.00
N LEU A 24 -6.12 8.46 -1.09
CA LEU A 24 -5.54 9.74 -0.68
C LEU A 24 -4.71 10.38 -1.79
N VAL A 25 -3.88 9.60 -2.46
CA VAL A 25 -3.05 10.06 -3.59
C VAL A 25 -3.93 10.55 -4.74
N ASP A 26 -4.98 9.81 -5.09
CA ASP A 26 -5.94 10.17 -6.14
C ASP A 26 -6.66 11.51 -5.84
N GLN A 27 -6.79 11.86 -4.55
CA GLN A 27 -7.36 13.12 -4.08
C GLN A 27 -6.32 14.25 -3.95
N GLY A 28 -5.06 14.01 -4.30
CA GLY A 28 -3.95 14.96 -4.10
C GLY A 28 -3.61 15.21 -2.63
N THR A 29 -4.01 14.30 -1.73
CA THR A 29 -3.75 14.43 -0.29
C THR A 29 -2.40 13.82 0.07
N ALA A 30 -1.57 14.57 0.80
CA ALA A 30 -0.29 14.09 1.30
C ALA A 30 -0.47 12.88 2.25
N LEU A 31 0.31 11.83 2.04
CA LEU A 31 0.25 10.63 2.87
C LEU A 31 0.84 10.89 4.26
N GLN A 32 0.13 10.41 5.28
CA GLN A 32 0.57 10.39 6.67
C GLN A 32 0.17 9.04 7.28
N LEU A 33 1.13 8.29 7.84
CA LEU A 33 0.90 6.91 8.30
C LEU A 33 -0.21 6.81 9.36
N ASN A 34 -0.32 7.80 10.25
CA ASN A 34 -1.37 7.87 11.27
C ASN A 34 -2.77 8.10 10.66
N ASP A 35 -2.89 8.94 9.63
CA ASP A 35 -4.17 9.16 8.96
C ASP A 35 -4.58 7.91 8.17
N VAL A 36 -3.63 7.27 7.51
CA VAL A 36 -3.85 5.99 6.80
C VAL A 36 -4.31 4.91 7.78
N ALA A 37 -3.65 4.78 8.94
CA ALA A 37 -4.06 3.84 10.00
C ALA A 37 -5.50 4.09 10.45
N ARG A 38 -5.85 5.35 10.73
CA ARG A 38 -7.20 5.76 11.13
C ARG A 38 -8.24 5.42 10.08
N ARG A 39 -8.00 5.79 8.81
CA ARG A 39 -8.93 5.53 7.69
C ARG A 39 -9.05 4.05 7.34
N ALA A 40 -7.97 3.28 7.51
CA ALA A 40 -7.97 1.83 7.31
C ALA A 40 -8.62 1.05 8.48
N GLY A 41 -8.92 1.72 9.60
CA GLY A 41 -9.40 1.06 10.82
C GLY A 41 -8.36 0.14 11.46
N LEU A 42 -7.06 0.45 11.30
CA LEU A 42 -5.94 -0.34 11.80
C LEU A 42 -5.20 0.40 12.92
N GLY A 43 -4.58 -0.38 13.82
CA GLY A 43 -3.67 0.19 14.81
C GLY A 43 -2.44 0.82 14.14
N VAL A 44 -2.01 1.97 14.65
CA VAL A 44 -0.83 2.70 14.14
C VAL A 44 0.40 1.80 14.06
N GLY A 45 0.66 1.00 15.12
CA GLY A 45 1.77 0.05 15.14
C GLY A 45 1.69 -1.05 14.07
N THR A 46 0.50 -1.39 13.56
CA THR A 46 0.37 -2.32 12.42
C THR A 46 0.86 -1.64 11.14
N VAL A 47 0.49 -0.38 10.89
CA VAL A 47 0.94 0.35 9.70
C VAL A 47 2.44 0.59 9.74
N TYR A 48 3.00 1.03 10.87
CA TYR A 48 4.45 1.25 11.02
C TYR A 48 5.29 -0.02 10.85
N ARG A 49 4.73 -1.20 11.13
CA ARG A 49 5.40 -2.49 10.85
C ARG A 49 5.48 -2.81 9.36
N HIS A 50 4.55 -2.28 8.55
CA HIS A 50 4.59 -2.43 7.10
C HIS A 50 5.40 -1.31 6.42
N PHE A 51 5.31 -0.09 6.93
CA PHE A 51 5.92 1.10 6.33
C PHE A 51 6.57 1.96 7.42
N ALA A 52 7.88 2.13 7.34
CA ALA A 52 8.61 2.98 8.28
C ALA A 52 8.34 4.47 8.05
N THR A 53 8.07 4.87 6.80
CA THR A 53 7.84 6.27 6.41
C THR A 53 6.70 6.42 5.40
N PRO A 54 6.10 7.62 5.28
CA PRO A 54 5.12 7.91 4.22
C PRO A 54 5.68 7.70 2.80
N GLU A 55 6.97 7.95 2.58
CA GLU A 55 7.63 7.75 1.30
C GLU A 55 7.67 6.26 0.92
N ALA A 56 8.00 5.37 1.86
CA ALA A 56 7.97 3.92 1.61
C ALA A 56 6.56 3.41 1.25
N LEU A 57 5.52 4.03 1.84
CA LEU A 57 4.14 3.75 1.48
C LEU A 57 3.80 4.30 0.08
N LEU A 58 4.23 5.53 -0.24
CA LEU A 58 4.03 6.14 -1.55
C LEU A 58 4.69 5.33 -2.67
N GLU A 59 5.94 4.88 -2.47
CA GLU A 59 6.66 4.00 -3.38
C GLU A 59 5.83 2.74 -3.68
N SER A 60 5.34 2.08 -2.63
CA SER A 60 4.52 0.87 -2.79
C SER A 60 3.19 1.13 -3.52
N VAL A 61 2.61 2.32 -3.36
CA VAL A 61 1.42 2.74 -4.12
C VAL A 61 1.75 2.98 -5.58
N ALA A 62 2.89 3.60 -5.88
CA ALA A 62 3.30 4.00 -7.23
C ALA A 62 3.86 2.84 -8.07
N THR A 63 4.56 1.87 -7.45
CA THR A 63 5.26 0.77 -8.14
C THR A 63 4.40 0.08 -9.21
N PRO A 64 3.16 -0.37 -8.94
CA PRO A 64 2.37 -1.07 -9.96
C PRO A 64 2.08 -0.20 -11.20
N CYS A 65 1.85 1.10 -11.02
CA CYS A 65 1.63 2.01 -12.16
C CYS A 65 2.89 2.17 -13.02
N LEU A 66 4.07 2.21 -12.39
CA LEU A 66 5.34 2.30 -13.09
C LEU A 66 5.69 0.99 -13.82
N GLU A 67 5.38 -0.15 -13.20
CA GLU A 67 5.51 -1.47 -13.82
C GLU A 67 4.58 -1.62 -15.03
N ASP A 68 3.32 -1.21 -14.91
CA ASP A 68 2.34 -1.24 -16.00
C ASP A 68 2.79 -0.34 -17.18
N LEU A 69 3.30 0.86 -16.88
CA LEU A 69 3.85 1.77 -17.88
C LEU A 69 5.04 1.16 -18.61
N THR A 70 5.96 0.54 -17.86
CA THR A 70 7.15 -0.13 -18.43
C THR A 70 6.72 -1.28 -19.33
N ALA A 71 5.81 -2.13 -18.86
CA ALA A 71 5.31 -3.25 -19.64
C ALA A 71 4.57 -2.80 -20.91
N HIS A 72 3.87 -1.66 -20.86
CA HIS A 72 3.25 -1.07 -22.05
C HIS A 72 4.29 -0.59 -23.05
N ALA A 73 5.34 0.09 -22.60
CA ALA A 73 6.43 0.56 -23.46
C ALA A 73 7.15 -0.61 -24.15
N GLU A 74 7.43 -1.69 -23.43
CA GLU A 74 8.06 -2.90 -24.00
C GLU A 74 7.22 -3.53 -25.10
N ARG A 75 5.89 -3.63 -24.90
CA ARG A 75 4.97 -4.16 -25.90
C ARG A 75 4.88 -3.28 -27.15
N ALA A 76 5.09 -1.97 -27.04
CA ALA A 76 5.03 -1.05 -28.17
C ALA A 76 6.28 -1.09 -29.07
N LEU A 77 7.37 -1.71 -28.60
CA LEU A 77 8.62 -1.88 -29.35
C LEU A 77 8.68 -3.19 -30.17
N THR A 78 7.67 -4.06 -30.04
CA THR A 78 7.55 -5.34 -30.78
C THR A 78 6.51 -5.21 -31.87
#